data_AF-A0A7V8VV47-F1
#
_entry.id   AF-A0A7V8VV47-F1
#
_cell.length_a   1.000
_cell.length_b   1.000
_cell.length_c   1.000
_cell.angle_alpha   90.00
_cell.angle_beta   90.00
_cell.angle_gamma   90.00
#
_symmetry.space_group_name_H-M   'P 1'
#
loop_
_entity.id
_entity.type
_entity.pdbx_description
1 polymer ?
#
loop_
_entity_poly.entity_id
_entity_poly.type
_entity_poly.pdbx_seq_one_letter_code
_entity_poly.pdbx_strand_id
1 'polypeptide(L)' 'MKEVARDFRKESTRSEATLWRALRGRALEGRKFRRQQPIGPFVVDFYCAAERLVV' A
#
# COMPACT_ATOMS: atom_id res chain seq x y z
N MET A 1 -18.14 9.81 7.41
CA MET A 1 -16.66 9.66 7.42
C MET A 1 -16.13 8.25 7.15
N LYS A 2 -16.90 7.16 7.36
CA LYS A 2 -16.43 5.78 7.04
C LYS A 2 -16.55 5.37 5.56
N GLU A 3 -17.31 6.11 4.76
CA GLU A 3 -17.58 5.75 3.35
C GLU A 3 -16.49 6.24 2.38
N VAL A 4 -15.94 7.44 2.58
CA VAL A 4 -14.86 7.98 1.74
C VAL A 4 -13.62 7.06 1.75
N ALA A 5 -13.27 6.51 2.91
CA ALA A 5 -12.15 5.56 3.04
C ALA A 5 -12.42 4.17 2.43
N ARG A 6 -13.67 3.84 2.06
CA ARG A 6 -14.01 2.61 1.33
C ARG A 6 -13.95 2.80 -0.18
N ASP A 7 -14.26 4.00 -0.68
CA ASP A 7 -14.26 4.29 -2.11
C ASP A 7 -12.85 4.54 -2.66
N PHE A 8 -11.96 5.17 -1.87
CA PHE A 8 -10.53 5.24 -2.21
C PHE A 8 -9.83 3.86 -2.24
N ARG A 9 -10.44 2.81 -1.66
CA ARG A 9 -9.90 1.44 -1.77
C ARG A 9 -10.29 0.76 -3.08
N LYS A 10 -11.30 1.26 -3.80
CA LYS A 10 -11.81 0.66 -5.04
C LYS A 10 -11.07 1.14 -6.29
N GLU A 11 -10.59 2.38 -6.30
CA GLU A 11 -9.75 2.89 -7.38
C GLU A 11 -8.34 3.17 -6.87
N SER A 12 -7.48 2.14 -6.90
CA SER A 12 -6.06 2.43 -6.92
C SER A 12 -5.75 3.21 -8.18
N THR A 13 -5.01 4.31 -8.05
CA THR A 13 -4.55 5.05 -9.22
C THR A 13 -3.75 4.13 -10.14
N ARG A 14 -3.70 4.42 -11.44
CA ARG A 14 -2.89 3.64 -12.40
C ARG A 14 -1.42 3.53 -11.95
N SER A 15 -0.92 4.58 -11.29
CA SER A 15 0.41 4.65 -10.69
C SER A 15 0.58 3.63 -9.55
N GLU A 16 -0.35 3.59 -8.59
CA GLU A 16 -0.34 2.59 -7.52
C GLU A 16 -0.45 1.16 -8.04
N ALA A 17 -1.28 0.90 -9.07
CA ALA A 17 -1.39 -0.43 -9.65
C ALA A 17 -0.06 -0.89 -10.27
N THR A 18 0.63 0.04 -10.93
CA THR A 18 1.96 -0.20 -11.53
C THR A 18 3.01 -0.44 -10.44
N LEU A 19 3.02 0.40 -9.41
CA LEU A 19 3.92 0.27 -8.27
C LEU A 19 3.67 -1.05 -7.52
N TRP A 20 2.41 -1.40 -7.27
CA TRP A 20 2.05 -2.66 -6.62
C TRP A 20 2.51 -3.88 -7.42
N ARG A 21 2.43 -3.84 -8.76
CA ARG A 21 3.00 -4.90 -9.61
C ARG A 21 4.50 -5.07 -9.41
N ALA A 22 5.24 -3.98 -9.21
CA ALA A 22 6.68 -4.03 -8.96
C ALA A 22 7.04 -4.46 -7.52
N LEU A 23 6.17 -4.18 -6.54
CA LEU A 23 6.43 -4.44 -5.12
C LEU A 23 5.86 -5.77 -4.59
N ARG A 24 4.80 -6.29 -5.21
CA ARG A 24 4.12 -7.51 -4.75
C ARG A 24 5.02 -8.74 -4.82
N GLY A 25 4.74 -9.74 -3.98
CA GLY A 25 5.39 -11.04 -4.07
C GLY A 25 6.88 -11.03 -3.74
N ARG A 26 7.37 -10.02 -3.01
CA ARG A 26 8.80 -9.84 -2.69
C ARG A 26 9.68 -9.56 -3.91
N ALA A 27 9.09 -9.03 -4.98
CA ALA A 27 9.80 -8.73 -6.22
C ALA A 27 10.88 -7.65 -6.04
N LEU A 28 10.69 -6.71 -5.11
CA LEU A 28 11.73 -5.75 -4.75
C LEU A 28 12.71 -6.37 -3.76
N GLU A 29 13.80 -6.96 -4.25
CA GLU A 29 14.93 -7.45 -3.43
C GLU A 29 14.51 -8.39 -2.27
N GLY A 30 13.45 -9.17 -2.42
CA GLY A 30 12.96 -10.05 -1.34
C GLY A 30 12.12 -9.32 -0.27
N ARG A 31 11.94 -8.00 -0.36
CA ARG A 31 11.26 -7.15 0.62
C ARG A 31 9.75 -7.31 0.56
N LYS A 32 9.11 -7.46 1.72
CA LYS A 32 7.66 -7.66 1.82
C LYS A 32 6.91 -6.34 1.96
N PHE A 33 6.25 -5.92 0.89
CA PHE A 33 5.31 -4.80 0.90
C PHE A 33 3.89 -5.26 1.20
N ARG A 34 3.16 -4.45 1.97
CA ARG A 34 1.72 -4.59 2.24
C ARG A 34 1.00 -3.38 1.67
N ARG A 35 -0.15 -3.61 1.04
CA ARG A 35 -1.00 -2.54 0.50
C ARG A 35 -2.10 -2.16 1.50
N GLN A 36 -2.46 -0.88 1.57
CA GLN A 36 -3.56 -0.35 2.42
C GLN A 36 -3.41 -0.73 3.90
N GLN A 37 -2.22 -0.51 4.46
CA GLN A 37 -1.93 -0.85 5.85
C GLN A 37 -2.49 0.25 6.78
N PRO A 38 -3.36 -0.08 7.76
CA PRO A 38 -3.74 0.87 8.78
C PRO A 38 -2.58 1.09 9.77
N ILE A 39 -2.24 2.35 10.02
CA ILE A 39 -1.23 2.80 10.98
C ILE A 39 -1.85 3.92 11.83
N GLY A 40 -2.30 3.56 13.03
CA GLY A 40 -2.99 4.50 13.92
C GLY A 40 -4.25 5.09 13.26
N PRO A 41 -4.39 6.43 13.21
CA PRO A 41 -5.53 7.08 12.57
C PRO A 41 -5.41 7.17 11.04
N PHE A 42 -4.31 6.69 10.45
CA PHE A 42 -4.04 6.78 9.01
C PHE A 42 -4.11 5.41 8.33
N VAL A 43 -4.37 5.41 7.02
CA VAL A 43 -4.22 4.24 6.16
C VAL A 43 -3.18 4.59 5.12
N VAL A 44 -2.09 3.83 5.06
CA VAL A 44 -1.00 4.04 4.10
C VAL A 44 -1.15 3.11 2.90
N ASP A 45 -0.82 3.60 1.71
CA ASP A 45 -1.00 2.85 0.47
C ASP A 45 -0.02 1.68 0.38
N PHE A 46 1.26 1.91 0.63
CA PHE A 46 2.27 0.84 0.71
C PHE A 46 3.10 0.93 1.98
N TYR A 47 3.27 -0.21 2.66
CA TYR A 47 4.09 -0.32 3.86
C TYR A 47 5.08 -1.48 3.76
N CYS A 48 6.36 -1.18 4.00
CA CYS A 48 7.41 -2.18 4.17
C CYS A 48 7.78 -2.30 5.65
N ALA A 49 7.41 -3.41 6.27
CA ALA A 49 7.68 -3.64 7.69
C ALA A 49 9.18 -3.83 8.00
N ALA A 50 9.94 -4.40 7.05
CA ALA A 50 11.37 -4.65 7.23
C ALA A 50 12.17 -3.35 7.41
N GLU A 51 11.81 -2.33 6.64
CA GLU A 51 12.51 -1.04 6.62
C GLU A 51 11.77 0.06 7.38
N ARG A 52 10.59 -0.25 7.93
CA ARG A 52 9.66 0.73 8.52
C ARG A 52 9.37 1.89 7.55
N LEU A 53 9.28 1.58 6.26
CA LEU A 53 9.11 2.54 5.17
C LEU A 53 7.64 2.60 4.72
N VAL A 54 7.14 3.81 4.49
CA VAL A 54 5.84 4.10 3.87
C VAL A 54 6.10 4.77 2.53
N VAL A 55 5.36 4.36 1.50
CA VAL A 55 5.36 4.95 0.14
C VAL A 55 3.94 5.34 -0.23
#